data_AF-A0A4Y2C5J2-F1
#
_entry.id   AF-A0A4Y2C5J2-F1
#
_cell.length_a   1.000
_cell.length_b   1.000
_cell.length_c   1.000
_cell.angle_alpha   90.00
_cell.angle_beta   90.00
_cell.angle_gamma   90.00
#
_symmetry.space_group_name_H-M   'P 1'
#
loop_
_entity.id
_entity.type
_entity.pdbx_description
1 polymer ?
#
loop_
_entity_poly.entity_id
_entity_poly.type
_entity_poly.pdbx_seq_one_letter_code
_entity_poly.pdbx_strand_id
1 'polypeptide(L)'
;MLTRWTLGMIHLQNICFEIEKICDVKLTSSEHVDTRPSRIALDNEDAAKLSQWLSEHNPFPKIDVIMSIDSGIVGGNEVNCHLSEEIGRDMISKMMGKKFENVKFKRKGKVVTFASINSFVKICNISTVVDLHILFHRLCIAKQSDDDLKAFFKFELSPFPILLFTGESMRKGTKSSLYTSFSPITEDVKPEGSQYVAVDGGHLLHKIVWRQQATFGAIADRYVQYLNNKYGQDIAVIFDGFPDDDKKSTKNYERLRRAAHFSPDVMFHEETVLQYTKEKLLANECNKKRFIELLKKALQKATICVQQAVEDADLTIVNTAISVAPQYDYVCVVGEDIDLLVLLIALASTHSNVFFQKCGKGKTPDSYYSTTSFNHKFSNELLFIHAISGCDITSALFGQGKNKFISLFLKHEELLNRAATFLNPQATTEEVTEAGENVLVALYGGDPATQNLDELR
;
A
#
# COMPACT_ATOMS: atom_id res chain seq x y z
N MET A 1 8.68 30.15 -4.31
CA MET A 1 8.29 28.96 -5.12
C MET A 1 6.83 29.05 -5.55
N LEU A 2 5.91 29.40 -4.64
CA LEU A 2 4.47 29.55 -4.92
C LEU A 2 4.12 30.61 -5.96
N THR A 3 4.84 31.74 -5.92
CA THR A 3 4.73 32.87 -6.88
C THR A 3 4.91 32.44 -8.34
N ARG A 4 5.72 31.40 -8.61
CA ARG A 4 5.94 30.88 -9.98
C ARG A 4 4.83 29.99 -10.46
N TRP A 5 4.14 29.30 -9.55
CA TRP A 5 3.01 28.44 -9.88
C TRP A 5 1.76 29.28 -10.13
N THR A 6 1.59 30.36 -9.38
CA THR A 6 0.47 31.31 -9.56
C THR A 6 0.67 32.30 -10.71
N LEU A 7 1.91 32.72 -11.00
CA LEU A 7 2.20 33.73 -12.05
C LEU A 7 2.81 33.13 -13.34
N GLY A 8 2.87 31.81 -13.45
CA GLY A 8 3.51 31.13 -14.59
C GLY A 8 2.93 31.54 -15.94
N MET A 9 1.60 31.66 -16.03
CA MET A 9 0.89 32.11 -17.23
C MET A 9 1.21 33.57 -17.59
N ILE A 10 1.28 34.44 -16.59
CA ILE A 10 1.62 35.87 -16.76
C ILE A 10 3.05 36.03 -17.29
N HIS A 11 3.99 35.20 -16.83
CA HIS A 11 5.36 35.22 -17.34
C HIS A 11 5.47 34.67 -18.77
N LEU A 12 4.74 33.59 -19.09
CA LEU A 12 4.68 33.03 -20.44
C LEU A 12 4.11 34.06 -21.44
N GLN A 13 3.09 34.81 -21.04
CA GLN A 13 2.48 35.88 -21.83
C GLN A 13 3.52 36.93 -22.27
N ASN A 14 4.37 37.41 -21.34
CA ASN A 14 5.40 38.41 -21.67
C ASN A 14 6.44 37.87 -22.67
N ILE A 15 6.79 36.58 -22.58
CA ILE A 15 7.71 35.94 -23.50
C ILE A 15 7.09 35.83 -24.90
N CYS A 16 5.82 35.41 -24.99
CA CYS A 16 5.10 35.33 -26.27
C CYS A 16 5.02 36.72 -26.94
N PHE A 17 4.72 37.77 -26.19
CA PHE A 17 4.63 39.14 -26.72
C PHE A 17 5.97 39.64 -27.30
N GLU A 18 7.09 39.37 -26.62
CA GLU A 18 8.41 39.73 -27.14
C GLU A 18 8.80 38.89 -28.36
N ILE A 19 8.42 37.61 -28.43
CA ILE A 19 8.63 36.77 -29.61
C ILE A 19 7.80 37.26 -30.80
N GLU A 20 6.53 37.60 -30.60
CA GLU A 20 5.64 38.20 -31.61
C GLU A 20 6.25 39.48 -32.19
N LYS A 21 6.80 40.33 -31.31
CA LYS A 21 7.50 41.56 -31.68
C LYS A 21 8.79 41.30 -32.46
N ILE A 22 9.56 40.26 -32.10
CA ILE A 22 10.78 39.87 -32.82
C ILE A 22 10.46 39.31 -34.21
N CYS A 23 9.37 38.56 -34.34
CA CYS A 23 8.96 37.91 -35.57
C CYS A 23 8.12 38.79 -36.51
N ASP A 24 7.73 40.00 -36.08
CA ASP A 24 6.81 40.92 -36.77
C ASP A 24 5.47 40.26 -37.15
N VAL A 25 5.00 39.35 -36.31
CA VAL A 25 3.72 38.64 -36.46
C VAL A 25 2.78 39.11 -35.36
N LYS A 26 1.67 39.75 -35.73
CA LYS A 26 0.59 40.09 -34.80
C LYS A 26 -0.48 39.01 -34.83
N LEU A 27 -0.47 38.12 -33.84
CA LEU A 27 -1.57 37.19 -33.62
C LEU A 27 -2.80 37.99 -33.14
N THR A 28 -3.99 37.66 -33.64
CA THR A 28 -5.22 38.40 -33.31
C THR A 28 -5.67 38.10 -31.87
N SER A 29 -6.31 39.07 -31.21
CA SER A 29 -6.75 38.97 -29.80
C SER A 29 -7.75 37.84 -29.49
N SER A 30 -8.20 37.10 -30.51
CA SER A 30 -9.06 35.92 -30.37
C SER A 30 -8.31 34.66 -29.95
N GLU A 31 -7.00 34.58 -30.16
CA GLU A 31 -6.20 33.38 -29.83
C GLU A 31 -5.64 33.41 -28.41
N HIS A 32 -5.62 34.59 -27.77
CA HIS A 32 -5.09 34.81 -26.42
C HIS A 32 -6.21 35.22 -25.45
N VAL A 33 -7.24 34.39 -25.29
CA VAL A 33 -8.42 34.70 -24.43
C VAL A 33 -8.04 35.01 -22.97
N ASP A 34 -6.95 34.41 -22.49
CA ASP A 34 -6.41 34.62 -21.14
C ASP A 34 -5.75 35.99 -20.96
N THR A 35 -5.42 36.70 -22.05
CA THR A 35 -4.81 38.04 -22.03
C THR A 35 -5.84 39.17 -21.97
N ARG A 36 -7.13 38.84 -21.92
CA ARG A 36 -8.19 39.83 -21.79
C ARG A 36 -8.05 40.56 -20.45
N PRO A 37 -8.25 41.89 -20.40
CA PRO A 37 -8.15 42.66 -19.17
C PRO A 37 -8.99 42.11 -18.01
N SER A 38 -10.16 41.53 -18.32
CA SER A 38 -11.02 40.89 -17.33
C SER A 38 -10.44 39.59 -16.73
N ARG A 39 -9.71 38.79 -17.52
CA ARG A 39 -9.04 37.56 -17.06
C ARG A 39 -7.81 37.88 -16.24
N ILE A 40 -7.00 38.85 -16.69
CA ILE A 40 -5.85 39.35 -15.93
C ILE A 40 -6.28 39.92 -14.57
N ALA A 41 -7.38 40.69 -14.54
CA ALA A 41 -7.92 41.24 -13.30
C ALA A 41 -8.38 40.13 -12.33
N LEU A 42 -9.07 39.11 -12.85
CA LEU A 42 -9.56 37.98 -12.06
C LEU A 42 -8.42 37.11 -11.53
N ASP A 43 -7.41 36.80 -12.37
CA ASP A 43 -6.23 36.03 -11.96
C ASP A 43 -5.42 36.77 -10.88
N ASN A 44 -5.30 38.10 -10.99
CA ASN A 44 -4.66 38.91 -9.95
C ASN A 44 -5.46 38.91 -8.64
N GLU A 45 -6.79 38.95 -8.72
CA GLU A 45 -7.67 38.87 -7.54
C GLU A 45 -7.57 37.49 -6.86
N ASP A 46 -7.58 36.41 -7.63
CA ASP A 46 -7.45 35.04 -7.13
C ASP A 46 -6.06 34.76 -6.57
N ALA A 47 -5.00 35.27 -7.20
CA ALA A 47 -3.64 35.22 -6.67
C ALA A 47 -3.53 35.98 -5.34
N ALA A 48 -4.19 37.13 -5.21
CA ALA A 48 -4.23 37.89 -3.95
C ALA A 48 -4.96 37.13 -2.85
N LYS A 49 -6.13 36.55 -3.14
CA LYS A 49 -6.88 35.70 -2.19
C LYS A 49 -6.07 34.50 -1.72
N LEU A 50 -5.39 33.81 -2.64
CA LEU A 50 -4.55 32.66 -2.31
C LEU A 50 -3.36 33.08 -1.44
N SER A 51 -2.71 34.20 -1.77
CA SER A 51 -1.61 34.75 -0.98
C SER A 51 -2.06 35.12 0.43
N GLN A 52 -3.23 35.75 0.58
CA GLN A 52 -3.80 36.07 1.88
C GLN A 52 -4.08 34.80 2.69
N TRP A 53 -4.76 33.82 2.09
CA TRP A 53 -5.08 32.56 2.75
C TRP A 53 -3.83 31.83 3.25
N LEU A 54 -2.78 31.74 2.43
CA LEU A 54 -1.52 31.09 2.81
C LEU A 54 -0.71 31.86 3.86
N SER A 55 -0.88 33.19 3.93
CA SER A 55 -0.27 34.00 4.99
C SER A 55 -0.93 33.75 6.36
N GLU A 56 -2.24 33.52 6.35
CA GLU A 56 -3.03 33.23 7.56
C GLU A 56 -2.94 31.75 7.96
N HIS A 57 -2.80 30.84 6.99
CA HIS A 57 -2.82 29.38 7.18
C HIS A 57 -1.57 28.73 6.58
N ASN A 58 -0.40 29.10 7.10
CA ASN A 58 0.88 28.62 6.58
C ASN A 58 0.99 27.08 6.71
N PRO A 59 0.94 26.31 5.60
CA PRO A 59 1.02 24.86 5.66
C PRO A 59 2.46 24.34 5.71
N PHE A 60 3.46 25.24 5.66
CA PHE A 60 4.86 24.89 5.57
C PHE A 60 5.48 24.74 6.96
N PRO A 61 5.97 23.54 7.33
CA PRO A 61 6.69 23.37 8.59
C PRO A 61 8.00 24.17 8.56
N LYS A 62 8.39 24.76 9.70
CA LYS A 62 9.69 25.41 9.85
C LYS A 62 10.76 24.33 10.03
N ILE A 63 11.37 23.93 8.93
CA ILE A 63 12.42 22.90 8.87
C ILE A 63 13.65 23.45 8.16
N ASP A 64 14.83 23.00 8.62
CA ASP A 64 16.13 23.45 8.09
C ASP A 64 16.57 22.65 6.86
N VAL A 65 15.69 21.78 6.34
CA VAL A 65 15.94 20.89 5.20
C VAL A 65 14.90 21.11 4.12
N ILE A 66 15.30 20.91 2.86
CA ILE A 66 14.39 21.05 1.72
C ILE A 66 13.57 19.78 1.60
N MET A 67 12.24 19.88 1.64
CA MET A 67 11.35 18.73 1.62
C MET A 67 10.24 18.89 0.57
N SER A 68 9.91 17.80 -0.12
CA SER A 68 8.72 17.70 -0.95
C SER A 68 7.49 17.60 -0.05
N ILE A 69 6.50 18.47 -0.25
CA ILE A 69 5.28 18.51 0.58
C ILE A 69 4.32 17.39 0.21
N ASP A 70 4.33 16.98 -1.05
CA ASP A 70 3.49 15.90 -1.58
C ASP A 70 3.97 14.52 -1.09
N SER A 71 5.29 14.29 -1.11
CA SER A 71 5.88 12.99 -0.83
C SER A 71 6.64 12.90 0.49
N GLY A 72 6.87 14.00 1.21
CA GLY A 72 7.67 14.04 2.43
C GLY A 72 9.17 13.77 2.24
N ILE A 73 9.63 13.59 0.99
CA ILE A 73 11.04 13.30 0.68
C ILE A 73 11.90 14.51 1.01
N VAL A 74 12.95 14.30 1.79
CA VAL A 74 13.97 15.32 2.09
C VAL A 74 15.05 15.28 1.00
N GLY A 75 15.32 16.44 0.40
CA GLY A 75 16.33 16.60 -0.62
C GLY A 75 17.73 16.56 -0.01
N GLY A 76 18.62 15.75 -0.58
CA GLY A 76 20.04 15.76 -0.22
C GLY A 76 20.73 17.09 -0.56
N ASN A 77 22.00 17.21 -0.16
CA ASN A 77 22.80 18.43 -0.35
C ASN A 77 22.95 18.86 -1.82
N GLU A 78 22.70 17.94 -2.75
CA GLU A 78 22.72 18.16 -4.19
C GLU A 78 21.45 18.84 -4.75
N VAL A 79 20.32 18.82 -4.03
CA VAL A 79 19.05 19.39 -4.50
C VAL A 79 19.04 20.90 -4.35
N ASN A 80 19.01 21.62 -5.47
CA ASN A 80 19.09 23.08 -5.49
C ASN A 80 17.89 23.76 -6.19
N CYS A 81 16.76 23.05 -6.33
CA CYS A 81 15.56 23.57 -6.99
C CYS A 81 15.01 24.88 -6.39
N HIS A 82 15.22 25.10 -5.09
CA HIS A 82 14.90 26.33 -4.38
C HIS A 82 15.67 27.56 -4.92
N LEU A 83 16.88 27.38 -5.46
CA LEU A 83 17.74 28.43 -6.05
C LEU A 83 17.55 28.58 -7.56
N SER A 84 16.52 27.96 -8.14
CA SER A 84 16.33 27.93 -9.59
C SER A 84 16.21 29.32 -10.24
N GLU A 85 15.77 30.33 -9.51
CA GLU A 85 15.77 31.72 -9.99
C GLU A 85 17.17 32.33 -10.09
N GLU A 86 17.94 32.22 -9.01
CA GLU A 86 19.29 32.74 -8.95
C GLU A 86 20.18 32.08 -10.02
N ILE A 87 20.11 30.75 -10.11
CA ILE A 87 20.81 29.97 -11.13
C ILE A 87 20.38 30.38 -12.55
N GLY A 88 19.08 30.62 -12.74
CA GLY A 88 18.54 31.08 -14.02
C GLY A 88 19.05 32.48 -14.41
N ARG A 89 19.04 33.43 -13.47
CA ARG A 89 19.55 34.80 -13.68
C ARG A 89 21.04 34.82 -13.97
N ASP A 90 21.83 34.05 -13.22
CA ASP A 90 23.27 33.87 -13.47
C ASP A 90 23.55 33.21 -14.83
N MET A 91 22.70 32.28 -15.27
CA MET A 91 22.83 31.65 -16.58
C MET A 91 22.49 32.64 -17.71
N ILE A 92 21.44 33.45 -17.56
CA ILE A 92 21.05 34.49 -18.54
C ILE A 92 22.13 35.58 -18.62
N SER A 93 22.68 36.04 -17.50
CA SER A 93 23.74 37.06 -17.51
C SER A 93 24.97 36.61 -18.30
N LYS A 94 25.29 35.30 -18.25
CA LYS A 94 26.38 34.68 -19.02
C LYS A 94 26.09 34.56 -20.52
N MET A 95 24.85 34.72 -20.94
CA MET A 95 24.42 34.73 -22.35
C MET A 95 24.37 36.13 -22.94
N MET A 96 24.10 37.16 -22.12
CA MET A 96 23.99 38.53 -22.62
C MET A 96 25.28 38.97 -23.33
N GLY A 97 25.13 39.49 -24.56
CA GLY A 97 26.24 39.95 -25.38
C GLY A 97 27.02 38.87 -26.13
N LYS A 98 26.64 37.58 -26.04
CA LYS A 98 27.26 36.49 -26.81
C LYS A 98 26.42 36.13 -28.03
N LYS A 99 27.10 35.74 -29.12
CA LYS A 99 26.45 35.08 -30.26
C LYS A 99 25.93 33.71 -29.84
N PHE A 100 24.78 33.31 -30.37
CA PHE A 100 24.10 32.05 -30.04
C PHE A 100 25.01 30.81 -30.19
N GLU A 101 25.81 30.75 -31.25
CA GLU A 101 26.80 29.68 -31.52
C GLU A 101 27.86 29.48 -30.41
N ASN A 102 28.13 30.53 -29.63
CA ASN A 102 29.13 30.53 -28.56
C ASN A 102 28.53 30.26 -27.18
N VAL A 103 27.20 30.10 -27.09
CA VAL A 103 26.52 29.73 -25.85
C VAL A 103 26.68 28.24 -25.62
N LYS A 104 27.51 27.85 -24.64
CA LYS A 104 27.69 26.46 -24.23
C LYS A 104 27.11 26.23 -22.83
N PHE A 105 26.22 25.26 -22.72
CA PHE A 105 25.62 24.84 -21.45
C PHE A 105 26.49 23.79 -20.76
N LYS A 106 26.96 24.10 -19.54
CA LYS A 106 27.61 23.09 -18.69
C LYS A 106 26.55 22.34 -17.90
N ARG A 107 26.58 21.00 -17.92
CA ARG A 107 25.65 20.14 -17.14
C ARG A 107 25.67 20.43 -15.63
N LYS A 108 26.81 20.90 -15.09
CA LYS A 108 26.97 21.32 -13.69
C LYS A 108 26.14 22.57 -13.30
N GLY A 109 25.73 23.39 -14.27
CA GLY A 109 24.93 24.58 -14.02
C GLY A 109 23.42 24.34 -14.05
N LYS A 110 22.97 23.10 -14.17
CA LYS A 110 21.54 22.77 -14.21
C LYS A 110 20.97 22.70 -12.79
N VAL A 111 19.72 23.12 -12.65
CA VAL A 111 18.92 22.89 -11.45
C VAL A 111 18.67 21.40 -11.27
N VAL A 112 18.94 20.91 -10.06
CA VAL A 112 18.72 19.55 -9.58
C VAL A 112 17.41 19.53 -8.80
N THR A 113 16.44 18.73 -9.26
CA THR A 113 15.08 18.64 -8.70
C THR A 113 14.89 17.35 -7.90
N PHE A 114 13.82 17.25 -7.12
CA PHE A 114 13.48 16.00 -6.40
C PHE A 114 13.35 14.77 -7.31
N ALA A 115 12.91 14.93 -8.56
CA ALA A 115 12.85 13.84 -9.53
C ALA A 115 14.21 13.20 -9.80
N SER A 116 15.31 13.96 -9.62
CA SER A 116 16.66 13.42 -9.76
C SER A 116 17.04 12.43 -8.67
N ILE A 117 16.50 12.59 -7.45
CA ILE A 117 16.80 11.74 -6.28
C ILE A 117 16.46 10.27 -6.57
N ASN A 118 15.30 10.03 -7.20
CA ASN A 118 14.81 8.69 -7.53
C ASN A 118 15.41 8.11 -8.84
N SER A 119 16.20 8.89 -9.57
CA SER A 119 16.76 8.50 -10.88
C SER A 119 18.30 8.55 -10.92
N PHE A 120 18.96 8.58 -9.77
CA PHE A 120 20.41 8.47 -9.70
C PHE A 120 20.87 7.02 -9.86
N VAL A 121 21.63 6.75 -10.92
CA VAL A 121 22.43 5.53 -11.05
C VAL A 121 23.89 5.91 -10.83
N LYS A 122 24.58 5.15 -9.97
CA LYS A 122 26.00 5.33 -9.69
C LYS A 122 26.81 4.52 -10.71
N ILE A 123 27.30 5.18 -11.75
CA ILE A 123 28.15 4.55 -12.77
C ILE A 123 29.58 5.00 -12.51
N CYS A 124 30.48 4.06 -12.22
CA CYS A 124 31.91 4.33 -11.98
C CYS A 124 32.16 5.47 -10.97
N ASN A 125 31.46 5.45 -9.83
CA ASN A 125 31.50 6.48 -8.77
C ASN A 125 30.99 7.87 -9.15
N ILE A 126 30.38 8.04 -10.33
CA ILE A 126 29.72 9.28 -10.73
C ILE A 126 28.20 9.07 -10.60
N SER A 127 27.55 9.94 -9.82
CA SER A 127 26.09 9.94 -9.70
C SER A 127 25.49 10.64 -10.92
N THR A 128 24.75 9.90 -11.75
CA THR A 128 24.10 10.44 -12.95
C THR A 128 22.59 10.28 -12.89
N VAL A 129 21.87 11.35 -13.19
CA VAL A 129 20.40 11.36 -13.35
C VAL A 129 20.06 10.68 -14.67
N VAL A 130 19.39 9.53 -14.60
CA VAL A 130 18.96 8.75 -15.76
C VAL A 130 17.45 8.89 -15.92
N ASP A 131 17.04 9.65 -16.93
CA ASP A 131 15.66 9.66 -17.39
C ASP A 131 15.41 8.41 -18.24
N LEU A 132 14.52 7.53 -17.76
CA LEU A 132 14.17 6.26 -18.39
C LEU A 132 13.59 6.43 -19.79
N HIS A 133 12.82 7.50 -20.02
CA HIS A 133 12.19 7.76 -21.31
C HIS A 133 13.24 8.23 -22.33
N ILE A 134 14.17 9.09 -21.90
CA ILE A 134 15.30 9.51 -22.74
C ILE A 134 16.25 8.34 -23.02
N LEU A 135 16.48 7.47 -22.03
CA LEU A 135 17.30 6.27 -22.20
C LEU A 135 16.66 5.31 -23.20
N PHE A 136 15.36 5.01 -23.04
CA PHE A 136 14.62 4.17 -23.97
C PHE A 136 14.69 4.70 -25.40
N HIS A 137 14.43 5.99 -25.62
CA HIS A 137 14.58 6.62 -26.93
C HIS A 137 15.99 6.48 -27.51
N ARG A 138 17.02 6.65 -26.68
CA ARG A 138 18.42 6.46 -27.11
C ARG A 138 18.72 5.01 -27.47
N LEU A 139 18.20 4.04 -26.72
CA LEU A 139 18.35 2.62 -27.04
C LEU A 139 17.64 2.28 -28.35
N CYS A 140 16.43 2.81 -28.58
CA CYS A 140 15.71 2.64 -29.85
C CYS A 140 16.46 3.23 -31.05
N ILE A 141 17.18 4.33 -30.86
CA ILE A 141 18.01 4.96 -31.92
C ILE A 141 19.35 4.22 -32.08
N ALA A 142 19.94 3.72 -31.00
CA ALA A 142 21.23 3.06 -31.00
C ALA A 142 21.20 1.61 -31.50
N LYS A 143 20.02 0.96 -31.49
CA LYS A 143 19.88 -0.42 -31.98
C LYS A 143 20.26 -0.49 -33.46
N GLN A 144 21.12 -1.44 -33.82
CA GLN A 144 21.41 -1.74 -35.24
C GLN A 144 20.57 -2.93 -35.72
N SER A 145 20.16 -3.79 -34.80
CA SER A 145 19.29 -4.94 -35.02
C SER A 145 18.27 -5.11 -33.87
N ASP A 146 17.29 -6.00 -34.06
CA ASP A 146 16.36 -6.37 -32.98
C ASP A 146 17.03 -7.28 -31.92
N ASP A 147 18.11 -7.99 -32.29
CA ASP A 147 18.94 -8.76 -31.35
C ASP A 147 19.69 -7.84 -30.37
N ASP A 148 20.15 -6.66 -30.83
CA ASP A 148 20.73 -5.64 -29.94
C ASP A 148 19.70 -5.14 -28.92
N LEU A 149 18.44 -5.03 -29.34
CA LEU A 149 17.35 -4.62 -28.47
C LEU A 149 17.12 -5.65 -27.37
N LYS A 150 17.19 -6.95 -27.69
CA LYS A 150 17.12 -8.04 -26.70
C LYS A 150 18.27 -7.94 -25.70
N ALA A 151 19.49 -7.63 -26.16
CA ALA A 151 20.63 -7.41 -25.27
C ALA A 151 20.46 -6.18 -24.37
N PHE A 152 19.86 -5.09 -24.88
CA PHE A 152 19.59 -3.87 -24.11
C PHE A 152 18.57 -4.07 -22.99
N PHE A 153 17.58 -4.95 -23.19
CA PHE A 153 16.54 -5.26 -22.21
C PHE A 153 16.81 -6.52 -21.38
N LYS A 154 18.02 -7.09 -21.48
CA LYS A 154 18.45 -8.19 -20.60
C LYS A 154 18.31 -7.83 -19.12
N PHE A 155 18.50 -6.55 -18.79
CA PHE A 155 18.32 -6.02 -17.45
C PHE A 155 17.17 -5.02 -17.41
N GLU A 156 16.43 -5.03 -16.31
CA GLU A 156 15.34 -4.08 -16.11
C GLU A 156 15.90 -2.66 -15.96
N LEU A 157 15.36 -1.70 -16.73
CA LEU A 157 15.81 -0.31 -16.67
C LEU A 157 15.20 0.44 -15.46
N SER A 158 14.22 -0.16 -14.79
CA SER A 158 13.59 0.40 -13.60
C SER A 158 14.45 0.17 -12.35
N PRO A 159 14.49 1.11 -11.38
CA PRO A 159 15.18 0.90 -10.11
C PRO A 159 14.58 -0.22 -9.25
N PHE A 160 13.38 -0.70 -9.59
CA PHE A 160 12.69 -1.83 -8.95
C PHE A 160 11.92 -2.65 -10.00
N PRO A 161 11.65 -3.95 -9.76
CA PRO A 161 10.89 -4.78 -10.69
C PRO A 161 9.43 -4.31 -10.83
N ILE A 162 9.05 -3.74 -11.97
CA ILE A 162 7.68 -3.22 -12.21
C ILE A 162 6.65 -4.36 -12.14
N LEU A 163 7.09 -5.60 -12.33
CA LEU A 163 6.25 -6.79 -12.16
C LEU A 163 5.71 -6.93 -10.73
N LEU A 164 6.50 -6.52 -9.73
CA LEU A 164 6.18 -6.61 -8.30
C LEU A 164 5.83 -5.24 -7.70
N PHE A 165 6.16 -4.13 -8.35
CA PHE A 165 5.99 -2.81 -7.74
C PHE A 165 5.19 -1.83 -8.61
N THR A 166 4.33 -1.03 -7.97
CA THR A 166 3.70 0.18 -8.54
C THR A 166 4.44 1.41 -8.02
N GLY A 167 5.50 1.81 -8.71
CA GLY A 167 6.35 2.91 -8.23
C GLY A 167 7.02 2.52 -6.91
N GLU A 168 6.60 3.16 -5.83
CA GLU A 168 7.17 2.99 -4.48
C GLU A 168 6.44 1.92 -3.64
N SER A 169 5.46 1.19 -4.20
CA SER A 169 4.63 0.18 -3.48
C SER A 169 4.81 -1.24 -4.01
N MET A 170 4.67 -2.25 -3.16
CA MET A 170 4.28 -3.60 -3.62
C MET A 170 2.89 -3.55 -4.28
N ARG A 171 2.69 -4.35 -5.33
CA ARG A 171 1.38 -4.47 -5.97
C ARG A 171 0.40 -5.22 -5.06
N LYS A 172 -0.81 -4.68 -4.92
CA LYS A 172 -1.92 -5.36 -4.24
C LYS A 172 -2.76 -6.15 -5.23
N GLY A 173 -3.05 -7.40 -4.87
CA GLY A 173 -4.04 -8.23 -5.55
C GLY A 173 -5.41 -8.14 -4.87
N THR A 174 -6.45 -8.64 -5.53
CA THR A 174 -7.79 -8.77 -4.94
C THR A 174 -7.85 -10.04 -4.09
N LYS A 175 -7.42 -9.96 -2.82
CA LYS A 175 -7.39 -11.13 -1.90
C LYS A 175 -8.73 -11.85 -1.82
N SER A 176 -9.83 -11.11 -1.76
CA SER A 176 -11.18 -11.66 -1.64
C SER A 176 -11.62 -12.54 -2.81
N SER A 177 -10.94 -12.46 -3.96
CA SER A 177 -11.21 -13.36 -5.10
C SER A 177 -11.01 -14.83 -4.74
N LEU A 178 -10.10 -15.12 -3.80
CA LEU A 178 -9.79 -16.48 -3.37
C LEU A 178 -10.97 -17.13 -2.61
N TYR A 179 -11.95 -16.36 -2.09
CA TYR A 179 -13.18 -16.93 -1.51
C TYR A 179 -13.99 -17.78 -2.50
N THR A 180 -13.84 -17.59 -3.82
CA THR A 180 -14.54 -18.41 -4.82
C THR A 180 -14.07 -19.87 -4.83
N SER A 181 -12.92 -20.16 -4.24
CA SER A 181 -12.38 -21.51 -4.07
C SER A 181 -12.82 -22.21 -2.79
N PHE A 182 -13.70 -21.58 -1.99
CA PHE A 182 -14.24 -22.17 -0.77
C PHE A 182 -15.75 -22.29 -0.84
N SER A 183 -16.27 -23.42 -0.35
CA SER A 183 -17.70 -23.61 -0.17
C SER A 183 -18.08 -23.33 1.28
N PRO A 184 -18.98 -22.36 1.55
CA PRO A 184 -19.51 -22.18 2.89
C PRO A 184 -20.33 -23.40 3.31
N ILE A 185 -20.34 -23.68 4.61
CA ILE A 185 -21.17 -24.73 5.18
C ILE A 185 -22.64 -24.30 5.07
N THR A 186 -23.48 -25.19 4.56
CA THR A 186 -24.92 -24.95 4.38
C THR A 186 -25.76 -25.40 5.56
N GLU A 187 -25.23 -26.29 6.39
CA GLU A 187 -25.88 -26.76 7.61
C GLU A 187 -25.74 -25.72 8.71
N ASP A 188 -26.80 -25.58 9.50
CA ASP A 188 -26.88 -24.64 10.61
C ASP A 188 -25.89 -25.10 11.69
N VAL A 189 -24.66 -24.57 11.65
CA VAL A 189 -23.58 -24.91 12.61
C VAL A 189 -23.88 -24.22 13.95
N LYS A 190 -24.99 -24.59 14.57
CA LYS A 190 -25.30 -24.15 15.93
C LYS A 190 -24.52 -25.04 16.90
N PRO A 191 -23.79 -24.47 17.85
CA PRO A 191 -23.08 -25.26 18.84
C PRO A 191 -24.08 -26.03 19.71
N GLU A 192 -24.15 -27.34 19.53
CA GLU A 192 -24.79 -28.26 20.48
C GLU A 192 -23.76 -28.65 21.56
N GLY A 193 -23.35 -27.69 22.40
CA GLY A 193 -22.36 -27.96 23.43
C GLY A 193 -21.58 -26.74 23.92
N SER A 194 -20.41 -27.01 24.49
CA SER A 194 -19.45 -25.99 24.90
C SER A 194 -18.90 -25.24 23.67
N GLN A 195 -18.85 -23.92 23.74
CA GLN A 195 -18.38 -23.08 22.63
C GLN A 195 -17.25 -22.16 23.07
N TYR A 196 -16.32 -21.87 22.17
CA TYR A 196 -15.31 -20.84 22.34
C TYR A 196 -15.19 -19.97 21.09
N VAL A 197 -15.13 -18.65 21.27
CA VAL A 197 -15.07 -17.71 20.15
C VAL A 197 -13.80 -16.85 20.22
N ALA A 198 -12.91 -17.02 19.24
CA ALA A 198 -11.75 -16.17 19.01
C ALA A 198 -12.10 -15.08 17.99
N VAL A 199 -12.14 -13.82 18.42
CA VAL A 199 -12.56 -12.67 17.60
C VAL A 199 -11.36 -11.84 17.19
N ASP A 200 -11.24 -11.59 15.88
CA ASP A 200 -10.33 -10.59 15.33
C ASP A 200 -10.70 -9.19 15.85
N GLY A 201 -9.82 -8.63 16.68
CA GLY A 201 -9.97 -7.29 17.26
C GLY A 201 -9.94 -6.19 16.20
N GLY A 202 -9.17 -6.36 15.11
CA GLY A 202 -9.14 -5.47 13.96
C GLY A 202 -10.51 -5.41 13.28
N HIS A 203 -11.10 -6.56 12.95
CA HIS A 203 -12.48 -6.66 12.47
C HIS A 203 -13.48 -6.02 13.43
N LEU A 204 -13.39 -6.38 14.72
CA LEU A 204 -14.32 -5.93 15.76
C LEU A 204 -14.38 -4.39 15.80
N LEU A 205 -13.23 -3.70 15.76
CA LEU A 205 -13.14 -2.23 15.77
C LEU A 205 -14.04 -1.59 14.70
N HIS A 206 -14.13 -2.20 13.52
CA HIS A 206 -14.94 -1.67 12.43
C HIS A 206 -16.40 -2.13 12.47
N LYS A 207 -16.72 -3.23 13.17
CA LYS A 207 -18.07 -3.81 13.25
C LYS A 207 -19.09 -2.91 13.95
N ILE A 208 -18.70 -2.24 15.03
CA ILE A 208 -19.62 -1.42 15.84
C ILE A 208 -19.74 -0.01 15.27
N VAL A 209 -20.98 0.47 15.14
CA VAL A 209 -21.28 1.85 14.74
C VAL A 209 -21.17 2.76 15.96
N TRP A 210 -20.34 3.80 15.84
CA TRP A 210 -20.19 4.83 16.88
C TRP A 210 -21.26 5.89 16.71
N ARG A 211 -22.05 6.13 17.76
CA ARG A 211 -23.05 7.22 17.76
C ARG A 211 -22.33 8.55 17.98
N GLN A 212 -22.78 9.59 17.27
CA GLN A 212 -22.31 10.96 17.52
C GLN A 212 -22.68 11.37 18.96
N GLN A 213 -21.81 12.16 19.59
CA GLN A 213 -21.94 12.63 20.98
C GLN A 213 -21.89 11.54 22.07
N ALA A 214 -21.57 10.29 21.74
CA ALA A 214 -21.28 9.26 22.75
C ALA A 214 -19.90 9.50 23.38
N THR A 215 -19.75 9.12 24.65
CA THR A 215 -18.44 9.08 25.31
C THR A 215 -17.65 7.84 24.90
N PHE A 216 -16.32 7.87 25.01
CA PHE A 216 -15.50 6.69 24.70
C PHE A 216 -15.81 5.48 25.58
N GLY A 217 -16.17 5.69 26.86
CA GLY A 217 -16.63 4.64 27.76
C GLY A 217 -17.93 4.01 27.26
N ALA A 218 -18.94 4.83 26.92
CA ALA A 218 -20.20 4.34 26.36
C ALA A 218 -20.00 3.62 25.01
N ILE A 219 -19.01 4.02 24.22
CA ILE A 219 -18.62 3.30 23.01
C ILE A 219 -18.05 1.94 23.38
N ALA A 220 -17.09 1.85 24.31
CA ALA A 220 -16.49 0.59 24.74
C ALA A 220 -17.53 -0.37 25.35
N ASP A 221 -18.47 0.12 26.14
CA ASP A 221 -19.58 -0.67 26.69
C ASP A 221 -20.42 -1.33 25.59
N ARG A 222 -20.60 -0.66 24.44
CA ARG A 222 -21.32 -1.26 23.30
C ARG A 222 -20.56 -2.41 22.66
N TYR A 223 -19.23 -2.40 22.67
CA TYR A 223 -18.43 -3.53 22.21
C TYR A 223 -18.62 -4.73 23.15
N VAL A 224 -18.55 -4.50 24.46
CA VAL A 224 -18.82 -5.53 25.48
C VAL A 224 -20.22 -6.12 25.31
N GLN A 225 -21.25 -5.26 25.21
CA GLN A 225 -22.63 -5.69 25.00
C GLN A 225 -22.80 -6.48 23.72
N TYR A 226 -22.18 -6.05 22.62
CA TYR A 226 -22.22 -6.77 21.35
C TYR A 226 -21.65 -8.18 21.47
N LEU A 227 -20.46 -8.32 22.07
CA LEU A 227 -19.79 -9.61 22.23
C LEU A 227 -20.62 -10.55 23.10
N ASN A 228 -21.06 -10.10 24.28
CA ASN A 228 -21.86 -10.92 25.20
C ASN A 228 -23.19 -11.34 24.57
N ASN A 229 -23.88 -10.43 23.89
CA ASN A 229 -25.18 -10.73 23.28
C ASN A 229 -25.06 -11.67 22.07
N LYS A 230 -23.96 -11.57 21.31
CA LYS A 230 -23.79 -12.36 20.08
C LYS A 230 -23.13 -13.71 20.33
N TYR A 231 -22.17 -13.79 21.24
CA TYR A 231 -21.26 -14.95 21.37
C TYR A 231 -21.29 -15.63 22.75
N GLY A 232 -21.90 -15.03 23.78
CA GLY A 232 -22.01 -15.64 25.11
C GLY A 232 -20.83 -15.32 26.04
N GLN A 233 -20.28 -16.33 26.73
CA GLN A 233 -19.30 -16.13 27.82
C GLN A 233 -17.84 -16.42 27.42
N ASP A 234 -17.58 -17.52 26.73
CA ASP A 234 -16.21 -17.98 26.41
C ASP A 234 -15.68 -17.31 25.13
N ILE A 235 -15.23 -16.05 25.30
CA ILE A 235 -14.80 -15.18 24.21
C ILE A 235 -13.37 -14.71 24.47
N ALA A 236 -12.51 -14.78 23.44
CA ALA A 236 -11.25 -14.06 23.39
C ALA A 236 -11.25 -13.05 22.25
N VAL A 237 -10.87 -11.81 22.55
CA VAL A 237 -10.62 -10.76 21.54
C VAL A 237 -9.11 -10.59 21.41
N ILE A 238 -8.59 -10.71 20.19
CA ILE A 238 -7.16 -10.61 19.92
C ILE A 238 -6.89 -9.39 19.05
N PHE A 239 -6.09 -8.45 19.55
CA PHE A 239 -5.73 -7.22 18.82
C PHE A 239 -4.35 -7.31 18.19
N ASP A 240 -4.17 -6.56 17.09
CA ASP A 240 -2.86 -6.26 16.51
C ASP A 240 -1.93 -5.59 17.53
N GLY A 241 -0.64 -5.87 17.37
CA GLY A 241 0.44 -5.27 18.12
C GLY A 241 0.99 -4.02 17.44
N PHE A 242 1.62 -3.17 18.25
CA PHE A 242 2.23 -1.94 17.79
C PHE A 242 3.63 -1.78 18.43
N PRO A 243 4.65 -2.48 17.90
CA PRO A 243 5.99 -2.42 18.45
C PRO A 243 6.58 -1.02 18.29
N ASP A 244 7.41 -0.58 19.24
CA ASP A 244 8.00 0.76 19.22
C ASP A 244 9.10 0.93 18.14
N ASP A 245 9.65 -0.18 17.61
CA ASP A 245 10.69 -0.18 16.57
C ASP A 245 10.10 -0.33 15.16
N ASP A 246 9.44 0.73 14.70
CA ASP A 246 8.79 0.84 13.38
C ASP A 246 9.79 0.89 12.19
N LYS A 247 11.04 0.43 12.31
CA LYS A 247 11.97 0.42 11.16
C LYS A 247 12.07 -0.91 10.42
N LYS A 248 11.53 -2.00 10.99
CA LYS A 248 11.65 -3.37 10.43
C LYS A 248 10.34 -4.12 10.25
N SER A 249 9.19 -3.51 10.59
CA SER A 249 7.88 -4.13 10.44
C SER A 249 7.48 -4.23 8.96
N THR A 250 7.00 -5.40 8.54
CA THR A 250 6.45 -5.63 7.20
C THR A 250 5.09 -4.91 7.03
N LYS A 251 4.40 -4.59 8.13
CA LYS A 251 3.16 -3.78 8.14
C LYS A 251 3.37 -2.28 8.01
N ASN A 252 4.56 -1.74 8.27
CA ASN A 252 4.81 -0.29 8.20
C ASN A 252 4.40 0.34 6.89
N TYR A 253 4.67 -0.35 5.79
CA TYR A 253 4.30 0.15 4.47
C TYR A 253 2.78 0.35 4.35
N GLU A 254 2.01 -0.64 4.79
CA GLU A 254 0.55 -0.60 4.80
C GLU A 254 0.02 0.45 5.79
N ARG A 255 0.70 0.65 6.93
CA ARG A 255 0.38 1.68 7.93
C ARG A 255 0.60 3.10 7.37
N LEU A 256 1.76 3.37 6.78
CA LEU A 256 2.12 4.67 6.18
C LEU A 256 1.14 5.07 5.07
N ARG A 257 0.73 4.11 4.22
CA ARG A 257 -0.26 4.36 3.18
C ARG A 257 -1.62 4.81 3.74
N ARG A 258 -2.08 4.22 4.85
CA ARG A 258 -3.35 4.57 5.50
C ARG A 258 -3.28 5.92 6.23
N ALA A 259 -2.08 6.40 6.54
CA ALA A 259 -1.83 7.66 7.23
C ALA A 259 -1.99 8.92 6.34
N ALA A 260 -2.49 8.83 5.11
CA ALA A 260 -2.72 10.02 4.27
C ALA A 260 -3.85 10.94 4.78
N HIS A 261 -4.72 10.46 5.69
CA HIS A 261 -5.93 11.17 6.16
C HIS A 261 -6.22 10.97 7.66
N PHE A 262 -5.26 11.23 8.56
CA PHE A 262 -5.47 11.07 10.00
C PHE A 262 -6.12 12.28 10.67
N SER A 263 -6.86 12.03 11.75
CA SER A 263 -7.12 13.04 12.79
C SER A 263 -5.85 13.35 13.57
N PRO A 264 -5.66 14.58 14.11
CA PRO A 264 -4.58 14.85 15.05
C PRO A 264 -4.57 13.86 16.22
N ASP A 265 -3.46 13.76 16.93
CA ASP A 265 -3.40 12.98 18.16
C ASP A 265 -4.42 13.55 19.16
N VAL A 266 -5.35 12.71 19.61
CA VAL A 266 -6.41 13.07 20.54
C VAL A 266 -6.14 12.40 21.88
N MET A 267 -6.03 13.22 22.92
CA MET A 267 -6.02 12.75 24.30
C MET A 267 -7.47 12.60 24.77
N PHE A 268 -7.93 11.36 25.00
CA PHE A 268 -9.29 11.08 25.46
C PHE A 268 -9.31 10.05 26.58
N HIS A 269 -10.37 10.10 27.39
CA HIS A 269 -10.65 9.24 28.54
C HIS A 269 -12.08 8.71 28.41
N GLU A 270 -12.53 7.84 29.33
CA GLU A 270 -13.87 7.22 29.26
C GLU A 270 -15.01 8.24 29.16
N GLU A 271 -14.91 9.38 29.84
CA GLU A 271 -15.92 10.44 29.85
C GLU A 271 -15.83 11.41 28.67
N THR A 272 -14.73 11.36 27.89
CA THR A 272 -14.53 12.28 26.76
C THR A 272 -15.54 11.98 25.65
N VAL A 273 -16.22 13.02 25.16
CA VAL A 273 -17.18 12.92 24.06
C VAL A 273 -16.47 12.79 22.72
N LEU A 274 -16.92 11.87 21.88
CA LEU A 274 -16.40 11.66 20.54
C LEU A 274 -16.62 12.91 19.65
N GLN A 275 -15.52 13.55 19.24
CA GLN A 275 -15.53 14.72 18.34
C GLN A 275 -15.23 14.39 16.87
N TYR A 276 -14.62 13.24 16.61
CA TYR A 276 -14.19 12.81 15.27
C TYR A 276 -15.02 11.63 14.78
N THR A 277 -15.06 11.42 13.47
CA THR A 277 -15.61 10.17 12.94
C THR A 277 -14.72 8.99 13.31
N LYS A 278 -15.32 7.80 13.44
CA LYS A 278 -14.61 6.56 13.76
C LYS A 278 -13.43 6.32 12.81
N GLU A 279 -13.66 6.52 11.52
CA GLU A 279 -12.68 6.29 10.45
C GLU A 279 -11.47 7.21 10.60
N LYS A 280 -11.69 8.49 10.88
CA LYS A 280 -10.60 9.47 11.07
C LYS A 280 -9.82 9.23 12.36
N LEU A 281 -10.50 8.79 13.42
CA LEU A 281 -9.86 8.49 14.70
C LEU A 281 -8.98 7.23 14.58
N LEU A 282 -9.52 6.14 14.03
CA LEU A 282 -8.81 4.86 13.92
C LEU A 282 -7.73 4.85 12.82
N ALA A 283 -7.74 5.80 11.89
CA ALA A 283 -6.67 6.00 10.92
C ALA A 283 -5.37 6.54 11.56
N ASN A 284 -5.48 7.26 12.69
CA ASN A 284 -4.32 7.67 13.47
C ASN A 284 -3.86 6.51 14.37
N GLU A 285 -2.60 6.10 14.24
CA GLU A 285 -2.07 4.96 14.99
C GLU A 285 -2.05 5.19 16.50
N CYS A 286 -1.61 6.38 16.95
CA CYS A 286 -1.58 6.74 18.37
C CYS A 286 -3.00 6.73 18.98
N ASN A 287 -3.99 7.26 18.27
CA ASN A 287 -5.39 7.24 18.70
C ASN A 287 -5.95 5.82 18.71
N LYS A 288 -5.62 5.01 17.70
CA LYS A 288 -6.02 3.59 17.63
C LYS A 288 -5.43 2.79 18.79
N LYS A 289 -4.13 2.94 19.10
CA LYS A 289 -3.47 2.34 20.27
C LYS A 289 -4.19 2.72 21.56
N ARG A 290 -4.45 4.01 21.77
CA ARG A 290 -5.18 4.52 22.97
C ARG A 290 -6.58 3.93 23.09
N PHE A 291 -7.31 3.86 21.98
CA PHE A 291 -8.66 3.30 21.98
C PHE A 291 -8.65 1.79 22.27
N ILE A 292 -7.71 1.04 21.69
CA ILE A 292 -7.52 -0.39 21.98
C ILE A 292 -7.22 -0.59 23.47
N GLU A 293 -6.34 0.22 24.07
CA GLU A 293 -6.06 0.13 25.51
C GLU A 293 -7.29 0.39 26.39
N LEU A 294 -8.11 1.38 26.04
CA LEU A 294 -9.38 1.63 26.72
C LEU A 294 -10.35 0.45 26.56
N LEU A 295 -10.47 -0.08 25.35
CA LEU A 295 -11.34 -1.21 25.05
C LEU A 295 -10.88 -2.50 25.75
N LYS A 296 -9.58 -2.79 25.80
CA LYS A 296 -8.99 -3.91 26.54
C LYS A 296 -9.43 -3.89 28.01
N LYS A 297 -9.32 -2.73 28.67
CA LYS A 297 -9.74 -2.56 30.06
C LYS A 297 -11.24 -2.82 30.24
N ALA A 298 -12.08 -2.30 29.34
CA ALA A 298 -13.53 -2.51 29.40
C ALA A 298 -13.91 -3.99 29.21
N LEU A 299 -13.29 -4.68 28.24
CA LEU A 299 -13.49 -6.10 27.98
C LEU A 299 -13.05 -6.97 29.18
N GLN A 300 -11.87 -6.71 29.74
CA GLN A 300 -11.36 -7.42 30.91
C GLN A 300 -12.24 -7.21 32.15
N LYS A 301 -12.75 -5.99 32.36
CA LYS A 301 -13.73 -5.69 33.43
C LYS A 301 -15.02 -6.50 33.27
N ALA A 302 -15.39 -6.82 32.04
CA ALA A 302 -16.53 -7.68 31.71
C ALA A 302 -16.16 -9.17 31.62
N THR A 303 -15.00 -9.58 32.15
CA THR A 303 -14.51 -10.97 32.16
C THR A 303 -14.28 -11.60 30.78
N ILE A 304 -14.19 -10.79 29.72
CA ILE A 304 -13.83 -11.26 28.37
C ILE A 304 -12.31 -11.38 28.28
N CYS A 305 -11.81 -12.50 27.74
CA CYS A 305 -10.39 -12.70 27.54
C CYS A 305 -9.87 -11.74 26.46
N VAL A 306 -8.72 -11.12 26.69
CA VAL A 306 -8.11 -10.21 25.73
C VAL A 306 -6.64 -10.51 25.56
N GLN A 307 -6.22 -10.68 24.32
CA GLN A 307 -4.82 -10.84 23.95
C GLN A 307 -4.40 -9.73 22.98
N GLN A 308 -3.11 -9.49 22.91
CA GLN A 308 -2.53 -8.58 21.94
C GLN A 308 -1.28 -9.22 21.35
N ALA A 309 -1.23 -9.29 20.03
CA ALA A 309 -0.07 -9.82 19.33
C ALA A 309 1.12 -8.85 19.40
N VAL A 310 2.31 -9.32 19.01
CA VAL A 310 3.50 -8.46 18.90
C VAL A 310 3.34 -7.47 17.74
N GLU A 311 2.78 -7.92 16.62
CA GLU A 311 2.55 -7.09 15.44
C GLU A 311 1.25 -7.46 14.73
N ASP A 312 1.20 -8.63 14.10
CA ASP A 312 0.02 -9.14 13.41
C ASP A 312 -0.73 -10.18 14.24
N ALA A 313 -2.06 -10.01 14.36
CA ALA A 313 -2.89 -10.88 15.18
C ALA A 313 -3.33 -12.18 14.49
N ASP A 314 -3.22 -12.32 13.17
CA ASP A 314 -3.89 -13.39 12.43
C ASP A 314 -3.44 -14.78 12.90
N LEU A 315 -2.12 -14.97 13.04
CA LEU A 315 -1.56 -16.22 13.54
C LEU A 315 -1.92 -16.46 15.02
N THR A 316 -1.94 -15.41 15.85
CA THR A 316 -2.31 -15.52 17.27
C THR A 316 -3.78 -15.91 17.43
N ILE A 317 -4.67 -15.38 16.59
CA ILE A 317 -6.10 -15.71 16.57
C ILE A 317 -6.28 -17.21 16.26
N VAL A 318 -5.65 -17.69 15.18
CA VAL A 318 -5.78 -19.09 14.75
C VAL A 318 -5.15 -20.04 15.77
N ASN A 319 -3.95 -19.73 16.29
CA ASN A 319 -3.32 -20.55 17.32
C ASN A 319 -4.13 -20.58 18.63
N THR A 320 -4.77 -19.47 19.00
CA THR A 320 -5.67 -19.46 20.15
C THR A 320 -6.81 -20.45 19.95
N ALA A 321 -7.48 -20.42 18.80
CA ALA A 321 -8.54 -21.37 18.46
C ALA A 321 -8.07 -22.83 18.47
N ILE A 322 -6.90 -23.12 17.88
CA ILE A 322 -6.31 -24.48 17.87
C ILE A 322 -6.01 -24.96 19.29
N SER A 323 -5.43 -24.10 20.14
CA SER A 323 -5.01 -24.48 21.49
C SER A 323 -6.18 -24.87 22.40
N VAL A 324 -7.35 -24.27 22.20
CA VAL A 324 -8.56 -24.55 22.98
C VAL A 324 -9.45 -25.62 22.32
N ALA A 325 -9.24 -25.93 21.04
CA ALA A 325 -10.04 -26.92 20.30
C ALA A 325 -10.24 -28.26 21.03
N PRO A 326 -9.26 -28.85 21.75
CA PRO A 326 -9.48 -30.10 22.48
C PRO A 326 -10.44 -29.99 23.69
N GLN A 327 -10.75 -28.78 24.15
CA GLN A 327 -11.52 -28.52 25.37
C GLN A 327 -12.99 -28.14 25.10
N TYR A 328 -13.34 -27.86 23.85
CA TYR A 328 -14.65 -27.33 23.46
C TYR A 328 -15.25 -28.14 22.32
N ASP A 329 -16.58 -28.27 22.31
CA ASP A 329 -17.30 -28.97 21.25
C ASP A 329 -17.36 -28.14 19.97
N TYR A 330 -17.28 -26.81 20.10
CA TYR A 330 -17.32 -25.86 18.99
C TYR A 330 -16.35 -24.70 19.22
N VAL A 331 -15.43 -24.47 18.28
CA VAL A 331 -14.52 -23.32 18.30
C VAL A 331 -14.68 -22.50 17.04
N CYS A 332 -14.87 -21.19 17.19
CA CYS A 332 -15.09 -20.29 16.07
C CYS A 332 -14.06 -19.15 16.03
N VAL A 333 -13.41 -18.98 14.88
CA VAL A 333 -12.63 -17.80 14.53
C VAL A 333 -13.52 -16.82 13.79
N VAL A 334 -13.69 -15.62 14.32
CA VAL A 334 -14.54 -14.57 13.74
C VAL A 334 -13.67 -13.49 13.11
N GLY A 335 -13.85 -13.25 11.80
CA GLY A 335 -13.13 -12.19 11.09
C GLY A 335 -13.70 -11.90 9.71
N GLU A 336 -13.06 -10.96 9.01
CA GLU A 336 -13.37 -10.64 7.60
C GLU A 336 -12.23 -10.98 6.64
N ASP A 337 -10.98 -11.06 7.11
CA ASP A 337 -9.84 -11.34 6.25
C ASP A 337 -9.80 -12.82 5.85
N ILE A 338 -9.44 -13.06 4.59
CA ILE A 338 -9.24 -14.40 4.05
C ILE A 338 -7.96 -15.03 4.59
N ASP A 339 -7.00 -14.21 5.05
CA ASP A 339 -5.75 -14.67 5.63
C ASP A 339 -6.03 -15.58 6.85
N LEU A 340 -7.03 -15.23 7.68
CA LEU A 340 -7.50 -16.08 8.79
C LEU A 340 -8.02 -17.43 8.32
N LEU A 341 -8.83 -17.47 7.24
CA LEU A 341 -9.39 -18.72 6.71
C LEU A 341 -8.29 -19.61 6.12
N VAL A 342 -7.35 -19.02 5.39
CA VAL A 342 -6.19 -19.71 4.81
C VAL A 342 -5.32 -20.31 5.92
N LEU A 343 -4.99 -19.53 6.95
CA LEU A 343 -4.23 -20.00 8.11
C LEU A 343 -4.99 -21.10 8.88
N LEU A 344 -6.30 -20.96 9.07
CA LEU A 344 -7.12 -21.94 9.74
C LEU A 344 -7.08 -23.30 9.03
N ILE A 345 -7.26 -23.31 7.71
CA ILE A 345 -7.26 -24.55 6.92
C ILE A 345 -5.89 -25.21 6.93
N ALA A 346 -4.82 -24.40 6.86
CA ALA A 346 -3.47 -24.93 6.85
C ALA A 346 -3.03 -25.49 8.21
N LEU A 347 -3.41 -24.83 9.32
CA LEU A 347 -2.91 -25.16 10.66
C LEU A 347 -3.86 -26.03 11.48
N ALA A 348 -5.17 -25.94 11.24
CA ALA A 348 -6.19 -26.65 12.01
C ALA A 348 -6.80 -27.85 11.26
N SER A 349 -6.17 -28.33 10.17
CA SER A 349 -6.72 -29.38 9.30
C SER A 349 -7.12 -30.68 10.03
N THR A 350 -6.52 -30.96 11.19
CA THR A 350 -6.82 -32.12 12.04
C THR A 350 -7.99 -31.91 13.00
N HIS A 351 -8.50 -30.69 13.14
CA HIS A 351 -9.57 -30.32 14.06
C HIS A 351 -10.90 -30.16 13.31
N SER A 352 -11.85 -31.07 13.57
CA SER A 352 -13.19 -31.05 12.94
C SER A 352 -14.16 -30.06 13.59
N ASN A 353 -13.85 -29.59 14.80
CA ASN A 353 -14.68 -28.69 15.61
C ASN A 353 -14.24 -27.22 15.52
N VAL A 354 -13.33 -26.87 14.61
CA VAL A 354 -12.83 -25.51 14.41
C VAL A 354 -13.40 -24.92 13.13
N PHE A 355 -14.02 -23.74 13.26
CA PHE A 355 -14.75 -23.07 12.19
C PHE A 355 -14.30 -21.63 12.02
N PHE A 356 -14.47 -21.08 10.82
CA PHE A 356 -14.32 -19.66 10.52
C PHE A 356 -15.68 -19.04 10.23
N GLN A 357 -16.06 -18.02 10.99
CA GLN A 357 -17.23 -17.19 10.73
C GLN A 357 -16.81 -15.90 10.04
N LYS A 358 -17.16 -15.81 8.76
CA LYS A 358 -17.10 -14.57 8.00
C LYS A 358 -18.33 -13.73 8.29
N CYS A 359 -18.13 -12.59 8.93
CA CYS A 359 -19.21 -11.67 9.24
C CYS A 359 -19.82 -11.04 7.98
N GLY A 360 -21.15 -11.11 7.87
CA GLY A 360 -21.92 -10.44 6.83
C GLY A 360 -21.95 -8.91 7.01
N LYS A 361 -22.18 -8.19 5.90
CA LYS A 361 -22.37 -6.74 5.88
C LYS A 361 -23.81 -6.40 5.50
N GLY A 362 -24.41 -5.47 6.24
CA GLY A 362 -25.77 -5.01 5.97
C GLY A 362 -26.81 -6.13 6.13
N LYS A 363 -27.47 -6.50 5.02
CA LYS A 363 -28.49 -7.56 4.99
C LYS A 363 -27.92 -8.94 4.66
N THR A 364 -26.64 -9.04 4.30
CA THR A 364 -26.00 -10.32 3.98
C THR A 364 -25.79 -11.09 5.28
N PRO A 365 -26.23 -12.36 5.38
CA PRO A 365 -26.00 -13.18 6.56
C PRO A 365 -24.51 -13.50 6.72
N ASP A 366 -24.16 -13.95 7.93
CA ASP A 366 -22.84 -14.50 8.22
C ASP A 366 -22.63 -15.80 7.41
N SER A 367 -21.40 -16.08 7.01
CA SER A 367 -21.03 -17.32 6.30
C SER A 367 -20.03 -18.10 7.14
N TYR A 368 -20.17 -19.43 7.17
CA TYR A 368 -19.33 -20.32 7.97
C TYR A 368 -18.50 -21.22 7.07
N TYR A 369 -17.28 -21.49 7.49
CA TYR A 369 -16.34 -22.35 6.77
C TYR A 369 -15.68 -23.30 7.77
N SER A 370 -15.47 -24.55 7.36
CA SER A 370 -14.71 -25.55 8.12
C SER A 370 -13.29 -25.63 7.57
N THR A 371 -12.45 -26.41 8.24
CA THR A 371 -11.13 -26.82 7.76
C THR A 371 -11.18 -27.61 6.44
N THR A 372 -12.36 -28.14 6.07
CA THR A 372 -12.64 -28.87 4.83
C THR A 372 -13.35 -28.05 3.75
N SER A 373 -13.62 -26.77 4.00
CA SER A 373 -14.35 -25.90 3.05
C SER A 373 -13.56 -25.55 1.78
N PHE A 374 -12.27 -25.86 1.69
CA PHE A 374 -11.50 -25.62 0.47
C PHE A 374 -11.86 -26.64 -0.61
N ASN A 375 -12.26 -26.16 -1.79
CA ASN A 375 -12.84 -27.00 -2.85
C ASN A 375 -11.81 -27.85 -3.62
N HIS A 376 -10.54 -27.78 -3.25
CA HIS A 376 -9.45 -28.39 -4.01
C HIS A 376 -8.61 -29.31 -3.14
N LYS A 377 -7.99 -30.33 -3.77
CA LYS A 377 -7.26 -31.41 -3.07
C LYS A 377 -5.93 -30.98 -2.46
N PHE A 378 -5.44 -29.79 -2.80
CA PHE A 378 -4.13 -29.26 -2.41
C PHE A 378 -4.23 -28.25 -1.26
N SER A 379 -4.99 -28.56 -0.22
CA SER A 379 -5.12 -27.68 0.95
C SER A 379 -3.79 -27.45 1.68
N ASN A 380 -2.86 -28.41 1.62
CA ASN A 380 -1.54 -28.31 2.24
C ASN A 380 -0.71 -27.18 1.59
N GLU A 381 -0.76 -27.07 0.27
CA GLU A 381 -0.01 -26.09 -0.52
C GLU A 381 -0.69 -24.71 -0.56
N LEU A 382 -1.85 -24.56 0.08
CA LEU A 382 -2.64 -23.32 0.06
C LEU A 382 -1.85 -22.11 0.62
N LEU A 383 -1.03 -22.30 1.65
CA LEU A 383 -0.17 -21.24 2.19
C LEU A 383 0.80 -20.72 1.13
N PHE A 384 1.44 -21.63 0.40
CA PHE A 384 2.35 -21.29 -0.67
C PHE A 384 1.62 -20.53 -1.79
N ILE A 385 0.49 -21.06 -2.26
CA ILE A 385 -0.33 -20.43 -3.31
C ILE A 385 -0.76 -19.02 -2.88
N HIS A 386 -1.18 -18.86 -1.63
CA HIS A 386 -1.59 -17.56 -1.09
C HIS A 386 -0.43 -16.56 -1.05
N ALA A 387 0.76 -17.01 -0.65
CA ALA A 387 1.96 -16.18 -0.57
C ALA A 387 2.50 -15.80 -1.96
N ILE A 388 2.67 -16.75 -2.89
CA ILE A 388 3.24 -16.47 -4.22
C ILE A 388 2.29 -15.63 -5.10
N SER A 389 0.99 -15.75 -4.90
CA SER A 389 -0.01 -14.92 -5.59
C SER A 389 -0.17 -13.51 -5.00
N GLY A 390 0.56 -13.19 -3.93
CA GLY A 390 0.53 -11.92 -3.22
C GLY A 390 -0.42 -11.90 -2.02
N CYS A 391 0.11 -11.65 -0.83
CA CYS A 391 -0.64 -11.43 0.41
C CYS A 391 -0.28 -10.07 1.04
N ASP A 392 -0.36 -9.90 2.36
CA ASP A 392 0.05 -8.63 2.96
C ASP A 392 1.57 -8.43 3.04
N ILE A 393 2.33 -9.52 3.09
CA ILE A 393 3.79 -9.51 3.17
C ILE A 393 4.49 -9.72 1.82
N THR A 394 3.76 -10.17 0.79
CA THR A 394 4.30 -10.39 -0.56
C THR A 394 3.52 -9.63 -1.60
N SER A 395 4.19 -9.22 -2.67
CA SER A 395 3.52 -8.54 -3.79
C SER A 395 2.70 -9.51 -4.64
N ALA A 396 1.57 -9.04 -5.16
CA ALA A 396 0.95 -9.66 -6.33
C ALA A 396 1.79 -9.42 -7.59
N LEU A 397 1.72 -10.33 -8.56
CA LEU A 397 2.36 -10.14 -9.86
C LEU A 397 1.45 -9.32 -10.79
N PHE A 398 2.04 -8.44 -11.59
CA PHE A 398 1.29 -7.64 -12.56
C PHE A 398 0.46 -8.53 -13.51
N GLY A 399 -0.84 -8.27 -13.55
CA GLY A 399 -1.77 -9.01 -14.43
C GLY A 399 -2.07 -10.44 -14.01
N GLN A 400 -1.59 -10.91 -12.84
CA GLN A 400 -1.84 -12.27 -12.36
C GLN A 400 -2.71 -12.24 -11.09
N GLY A 401 -3.95 -12.71 -11.20
CA GLY A 401 -4.87 -12.82 -10.05
C GLY A 401 -4.73 -14.15 -9.31
N LYS A 402 -5.17 -14.20 -8.04
CA LYS A 402 -5.14 -15.43 -7.21
C LYS A 402 -5.81 -16.63 -7.87
N ASN A 403 -6.97 -16.41 -8.51
CA ASN A 403 -7.69 -17.48 -9.20
C ASN A 403 -6.90 -18.08 -10.37
N LYS A 404 -5.99 -17.32 -10.99
CA LYS A 404 -5.12 -17.85 -12.05
C LYS A 404 -4.10 -18.84 -11.48
N PHE A 405 -3.59 -18.60 -10.27
CA PHE A 405 -2.76 -19.58 -9.57
C PHE A 405 -3.56 -20.83 -9.21
N ILE A 406 -4.79 -20.70 -8.72
CA ILE A 406 -5.66 -21.87 -8.48
C ILE A 406 -5.85 -22.69 -9.76
N SER A 407 -6.17 -22.04 -10.88
CA SER A 407 -6.28 -22.73 -12.18
C SER A 407 -4.97 -23.35 -12.64
N LEU A 408 -3.82 -22.72 -12.36
CA LEU A 408 -2.50 -23.25 -12.68
C LEU A 408 -2.24 -24.57 -11.95
N PHE A 409 -2.44 -24.58 -10.62
CA PHE A 409 -2.24 -25.77 -9.78
C PHE A 409 -3.24 -26.90 -10.05
N LEU A 410 -4.44 -26.57 -10.53
CA LEU A 410 -5.41 -27.58 -11.01
C LEU A 410 -4.99 -28.21 -12.34
N LYS A 411 -4.29 -27.47 -13.19
CA LYS A 411 -3.86 -27.95 -14.51
C LYS A 411 -2.53 -28.71 -14.43
N HIS A 412 -1.65 -28.28 -13.53
CA HIS A 412 -0.28 -28.75 -13.40
C HIS A 412 -0.05 -29.29 -11.98
N GLU A 413 -0.56 -30.49 -11.70
CA GLU A 413 -0.43 -31.13 -10.39
C GLU A 413 1.03 -31.37 -10.00
N GLU A 414 1.94 -31.49 -10.97
CA GLU A 414 3.39 -31.58 -10.76
C GLU A 414 3.97 -30.39 -9.98
N LEU A 415 3.34 -29.22 -10.06
CA LEU A 415 3.74 -28.03 -9.31
C LEU A 415 3.46 -28.16 -7.82
N LEU A 416 2.55 -29.05 -7.39
CA LEU A 416 2.27 -29.29 -5.97
C LEU A 416 3.50 -29.81 -5.24
N ASN A 417 4.28 -30.69 -5.88
CA ASN A 417 5.54 -31.17 -5.32
C ASN A 417 6.56 -30.03 -5.15
N ARG A 418 6.54 -29.03 -6.04
CA ARG A 418 7.39 -27.83 -5.92
C ARG A 418 6.90 -26.92 -4.79
N ALA A 419 5.59 -26.76 -4.65
CA ALA A 419 5.01 -26.00 -3.54
C ALA A 419 5.33 -26.65 -2.17
N ALA A 420 5.37 -27.98 -2.10
CA ALA A 420 5.73 -28.70 -0.87
C ALA A 420 7.14 -28.39 -0.36
N THR A 421 8.09 -28.03 -1.26
CA THR A 421 9.44 -27.57 -0.87
C THR A 421 9.38 -26.38 0.07
N PHE A 422 8.41 -25.47 -0.10
CA PHE A 422 8.25 -24.28 0.76
C PHE A 422 7.74 -24.61 2.16
N LEU A 423 7.17 -25.80 2.35
CA LEU A 423 6.68 -26.27 3.64
C LEU A 423 7.73 -27.12 4.38
N ASN A 424 8.85 -27.44 3.74
CA ASN A 424 9.93 -28.22 4.33
C ASN A 424 10.90 -27.31 5.10
N PRO A 425 11.01 -27.43 6.44
CA PRO A 425 11.94 -26.61 7.24
C PRO A 425 13.42 -26.86 6.93
N GLN A 426 13.75 -27.96 6.24
CA GLN A 426 15.10 -28.32 5.84
C GLN A 426 15.44 -27.92 4.40
N ALA A 427 14.51 -27.33 3.65
CA ALA A 427 14.76 -26.88 2.29
C ALA A 427 15.81 -25.75 2.28
N THR A 428 16.75 -25.86 1.35
CA THR A 428 17.77 -24.85 1.09
C THR A 428 17.17 -23.64 0.37
N THR A 429 17.87 -22.50 0.42
CA THR A 429 17.42 -21.29 -0.28
C THR A 429 17.37 -21.51 -1.79
N GLU A 430 18.29 -22.30 -2.32
CA GLU A 430 18.41 -22.68 -3.72
C GLU A 430 17.20 -23.52 -4.15
N GLU A 431 16.83 -24.55 -3.40
CA GLU A 431 15.66 -25.39 -3.69
C GLU A 431 14.35 -24.60 -3.66
N VAL A 432 14.21 -23.68 -2.69
CA VAL A 432 13.05 -22.79 -2.59
C VAL A 432 13.00 -21.83 -3.79
N THR A 433 14.16 -21.30 -4.19
CA THR A 433 14.26 -20.40 -5.36
C THR A 433 13.90 -21.13 -6.65
N GLU A 434 14.46 -22.31 -6.88
CA GLU A 434 14.17 -23.14 -8.05
C GLU A 434 12.69 -23.53 -8.11
N ALA A 435 12.11 -23.96 -6.98
CA ALA A 435 10.70 -24.31 -6.89
C ALA A 435 9.79 -23.11 -7.19
N GLY A 436 10.13 -21.92 -6.69
CA GLY A 436 9.41 -20.68 -6.98
C GLY A 436 9.51 -20.28 -8.45
N GLU A 437 10.71 -20.35 -9.02
CA GLU A 437 10.96 -20.07 -10.44
C GLU A 437 10.13 -20.99 -11.34
N ASN A 438 10.12 -22.28 -11.07
CA ASN A 438 9.35 -23.27 -11.82
C ASN A 438 7.85 -22.95 -11.86
N VAL A 439 7.29 -22.49 -10.73
CA VAL A 439 5.88 -22.07 -10.67
C VAL A 439 5.64 -20.82 -11.51
N LEU A 440 6.58 -19.87 -11.51
CA LEU A 440 6.48 -18.66 -12.34
C LEU A 440 6.63 -18.98 -13.83
N VAL A 441 7.55 -19.86 -14.23
CA VAL A 441 7.70 -20.34 -15.61
C VAL A 441 6.38 -20.92 -16.11
N ALA A 442 5.76 -21.80 -15.33
CA ALA A 442 4.45 -22.37 -15.66
C ALA A 442 3.35 -21.31 -15.75
N LEU A 443 3.34 -20.33 -14.84
CA LEU A 443 2.36 -19.23 -14.82
C LEU A 443 2.40 -18.39 -16.10
N TYR A 444 3.58 -18.19 -16.67
CA TYR A 444 3.79 -17.47 -17.93
C TYR A 444 3.72 -18.36 -19.18
N GLY A 445 3.39 -19.64 -19.01
CA GLY A 445 3.15 -20.58 -20.10
C GLY A 445 4.38 -21.29 -20.64
N GLY A 446 5.52 -21.20 -19.97
CA GLY A 446 6.70 -22.00 -20.27
C GLY A 446 6.65 -23.40 -19.65
N ASP A 447 7.56 -24.26 -20.09
CA ASP A 447 7.78 -25.60 -19.52
C ASP A 447 8.83 -25.55 -18.40
N PRO A 448 8.45 -25.76 -17.13
CA PRO A 448 9.38 -25.72 -15.99
C PRO A 448 10.48 -26.80 -16.03
N ALA A 449 10.34 -27.83 -16.85
CA ALA A 449 11.36 -28.87 -16.97
C ALA A 449 12.51 -28.48 -17.92
N THR A 450 12.25 -27.54 -18.84
CA THR A 450 13.18 -27.21 -19.93
C THR A 450 13.49 -25.73 -20.05
N GLN A 451 12.72 -24.86 -19.38
CA GLN A 451 12.83 -23.42 -19.51
C GLN A 451 12.97 -22.74 -18.14
N ASN A 452 13.63 -21.59 -18.15
CA ASN A 452 13.76 -20.68 -17.00
C ASN A 452 13.10 -19.33 -17.31
N LEU A 453 13.03 -18.44 -16.32
CA LEU A 453 12.39 -17.13 -16.52
C LEU A 453 13.16 -16.23 -17.49
N ASP A 454 14.48 -16.37 -17.58
CA ASP A 454 15.31 -15.60 -18.51
C ASP A 454 15.03 -15.96 -19.97
N GLU A 455 14.66 -17.21 -20.25
CA GLU A 455 14.28 -17.68 -21.59
C GLU A 455 12.88 -17.21 -22.02
N LEU A 456 11.98 -16.97 -21.06
CA LEU A 456 10.63 -16.46 -21.32
C LEU A 456 10.55 -14.94 -21.48
N ARG A 457 11.61 -14.22 -21.11
CA ARG A 457 11.72 -12.75 -21.20
C ARG A 457 12.04 -12.28 -22.62
#